data_AF-A0A1V9EK78-F1
#
_entry.id   AF-A0A1V9EK78-F1
#
_cell.length_a   1.000
_cell.length_b   1.000
_cell.length_c   1.000
_cell.angle_alpha   90.00
_cell.angle_beta   90.00
_cell.angle_gamma   90.00
#
_symmetry.space_group_name_H-M   'P 1'
#
loop_
_entity.id
_entity.type
_entity.pdbx_description
1 polymer ?
#
loop_
_entity_poly.entity_id
_entity_poly.type
_entity_poly.pdbx_seq_one_letter_code
_entity_poly.pdbx_strand_id
1 'polypeptide(L)'
;MKSSSRLNLFDLSMIVVSLVIGMGIFRTPVNVAKQAGSADMFFLAWIVGGLIALCGALTYAEIGSRYPVTGGYYKIFSYCYHPSIAFAINCIILVSNAASLAGVALIGSEYLANVFFKGSSGDLSFIKRIISTAAVIIFYGVNLLGLKMSSRTQNVLTVIKIGLVLFLISTLFIGDYATPLTPAAAAEPGLMTTLKAFGACLVAVSFTYGGYQQTINFGGEVKNPSKILPKGIFFGIAIIMLLYITINYTYYKVIGFENLKGAQSIAAILAGKLFGEKGFTILSVLLFLSVLAYVNVLLMSNPRVMYAMSDEGVLPAVFKKVTLKRNVIVVSLSAFAALCLITLWYGETFDKILDHTIFLDSIGMATSTATIFILRKRGVGEDVKDSYRMKLFPLLPLIFIAAYIFLATSIAINTPKAAWVSTLVFAVFFALYFVLRAFRKSSQPN
;
A
#
# COMPACT_ATOMS: atom_id res chain seq x y z
N MET A 1 -0.12 -20.17 29.42
CA MET A 1 -0.26 -19.37 28.18
C MET A 1 -0.34 -20.31 26.98
N LYS A 2 -1.55 -20.47 26.39
CA LYS A 2 -1.77 -21.37 25.24
C LYS A 2 -1.01 -20.86 24.02
N SER A 3 -0.16 -21.73 23.45
CA SER A 3 0.50 -21.62 22.15
C SER A 3 -0.32 -20.78 21.13
N SER A 4 0.04 -19.50 20.94
CA SER A 4 -0.45 -18.78 19.76
C SER A 4 0.25 -19.39 18.55
N SER A 5 -0.51 -19.70 17.50
CA SER A 5 0.03 -20.18 16.23
C SER A 5 1.01 -19.14 15.68
N ARG A 6 2.32 -19.38 15.84
CA ARG A 6 3.35 -18.51 15.28
C ARG A 6 3.35 -18.64 13.75
N LEU A 7 3.50 -17.51 13.05
CA LEU A 7 3.55 -17.46 11.58
C LEU A 7 4.79 -18.19 11.06
N ASN A 8 4.59 -19.08 10.09
CA ASN A 8 5.66 -19.78 9.37
C ASN A 8 6.07 -19.02 8.08
N LEU A 9 7.03 -19.56 7.32
CA LEU A 9 7.53 -18.92 6.10
C LEU A 9 6.48 -18.77 5.01
N PHE A 10 5.65 -19.79 4.83
CA PHE A 10 4.56 -19.75 3.86
C PHE A 10 3.53 -18.70 4.26
N ASP A 11 3.09 -18.71 5.54
CA ASP A 11 2.14 -17.73 6.06
C ASP A 11 2.63 -16.30 5.84
N LEU A 12 3.90 -16.04 6.17
CA LEU A 12 4.48 -14.71 6.04
C LEU A 12 4.63 -14.27 4.57
N SER A 13 5.08 -15.16 3.69
CA SER A 13 5.18 -14.87 2.26
C SER A 13 3.80 -14.54 1.68
N MET A 14 2.78 -15.31 2.06
CA MET A 14 1.40 -15.06 1.67
C MET A 14 0.87 -13.74 2.24
N ILE A 15 1.19 -13.38 3.48
CA ILE A 15 0.86 -12.07 4.05
C ILE A 15 1.48 -10.95 3.22
N VAL A 16 2.76 -11.06 2.84
CA VAL A 16 3.44 -10.05 1.99
C VAL A 16 2.73 -9.92 0.64
N VAL A 17 2.46 -11.04 -0.04
CA VAL A 17 1.70 -11.07 -1.31
C VAL A 17 0.31 -10.44 -1.12
N SER A 18 -0.35 -10.71 0.00
CA SER A 18 -1.67 -10.17 0.31
C SER A 18 -1.66 -8.66 0.53
N LEU A 19 -0.64 -8.14 1.21
CA LEU A 19 -0.49 -6.73 1.55
C LEU A 19 -0.14 -5.88 0.31
N VAL A 20 0.69 -6.42 -0.59
CA VAL A 20 1.17 -5.67 -1.76
C VAL A 20 0.24 -5.81 -2.95
N ILE A 21 -0.18 -7.03 -3.29
CA ILE A 21 -1.16 -7.17 -4.37
C ILE A 21 -2.41 -6.45 -3.90
N GLY A 22 -2.88 -5.47 -4.65
CA GLY A 22 -4.02 -4.65 -4.26
C GLY A 22 -4.72 -4.13 -5.50
N MET A 23 -5.55 -3.11 -5.34
CA MET A 23 -6.16 -2.46 -6.50
C MET A 23 -5.19 -1.65 -7.34
N GLY A 24 -3.96 -1.41 -6.84
CA GLY A 24 -2.90 -0.78 -7.60
C GLY A 24 -2.74 -1.43 -8.98
N ILE A 25 -2.51 -2.74 -9.04
CA ILE A 25 -2.22 -3.43 -10.31
C ILE A 25 -3.40 -3.43 -11.29
N PHE A 26 -4.63 -3.25 -10.81
CA PHE A 26 -5.82 -3.18 -11.63
C PHE A 26 -6.18 -1.76 -12.08
N ARG A 27 -5.43 -0.73 -11.63
CA ARG A 27 -5.71 0.68 -11.97
C ARG A 27 -4.50 1.46 -12.45
N THR A 28 -3.35 1.31 -11.81
CA THR A 28 -2.13 2.09 -12.10
C THR A 28 -1.46 1.77 -13.43
N PRO A 29 -1.60 0.58 -14.07
CA PRO A 29 -1.09 0.40 -15.42
C PRO A 29 -1.62 1.45 -16.40
N VAL A 30 -2.86 1.92 -16.22
CA VAL A 30 -3.43 3.03 -17.01
C VAL A 30 -2.67 4.32 -16.76
N ASN A 31 -2.39 4.67 -15.50
CA ASN A 31 -1.59 5.85 -15.15
C ASN A 31 -0.19 5.79 -15.76
N VAL A 32 0.47 4.63 -15.62
CA VAL A 32 1.82 4.43 -16.15
C VAL A 32 1.79 4.54 -17.67
N ALA A 33 0.84 3.92 -18.37
CA ALA A 33 0.74 4.00 -19.82
C ALA A 33 0.48 5.43 -20.30
N LYS A 34 -0.38 6.20 -19.60
CA LYS A 34 -0.64 7.61 -19.90
C LYS A 34 0.63 8.45 -19.81
N GLN A 35 1.47 8.22 -18.80
CA GLN A 35 2.65 9.03 -18.53
C GLN A 35 3.90 8.57 -19.28
N ALA A 36 4.01 7.27 -19.58
CA ALA A 36 5.22 6.67 -20.15
C ALA A 36 5.54 7.15 -21.57
N GLY A 37 4.52 7.52 -22.36
CA GLY A 37 4.68 7.92 -23.75
C GLY A 37 5.02 6.76 -24.72
N SER A 38 5.74 5.74 -24.26
CA SER A 38 6.08 4.53 -25.02
C SER A 38 5.92 3.24 -24.20
N ALA A 39 5.79 2.10 -24.89
CA ALA A 39 5.72 0.78 -24.24
C ALA A 39 7.02 0.43 -23.50
N ASP A 40 8.17 0.82 -24.04
CA ASP A 40 9.47 0.57 -23.41
C ASP A 40 9.59 1.29 -22.07
N MET A 41 9.22 2.58 -22.02
CA MET A 41 9.20 3.36 -20.78
C MET A 41 8.19 2.77 -19.78
N PHE A 42 7.05 2.28 -20.27
CA PHE A 42 6.04 1.62 -19.44
C PHE A 42 6.61 0.39 -18.74
N PHE A 43 7.25 -0.53 -19.46
CA PHE A 43 7.87 -1.71 -18.86
C PHE A 43 9.09 -1.37 -18.00
N LEU A 44 9.92 -0.40 -18.43
CA LEU A 44 11.06 0.08 -17.66
C LEU A 44 10.63 0.58 -16.28
N ALA A 45 9.55 1.37 -16.20
CA ALA A 45 9.02 1.87 -14.94
C ALA A 45 8.60 0.74 -13.99
N TRP A 46 7.94 -0.31 -14.50
CA TRP A 46 7.56 -1.48 -13.69
C TRP A 46 8.77 -2.28 -13.20
N ILE A 47 9.76 -2.51 -14.06
CA ILE A 47 10.97 -3.24 -13.72
C ILE A 47 11.78 -2.47 -12.67
N VAL A 48 12.05 -1.18 -12.91
CA VAL A 48 12.82 -0.34 -11.99
C VAL A 48 12.07 -0.14 -10.68
N GLY A 49 10.76 0.09 -10.71
CA GLY A 49 9.95 0.17 -9.50
C GLY A 49 9.95 -1.11 -8.68
N GLY A 50 9.92 -2.28 -9.34
CA GLY A 50 10.09 -3.58 -8.68
C GLY A 50 11.45 -3.75 -8.02
N LEU A 51 12.53 -3.33 -8.70
CA LEU A 51 13.89 -3.36 -8.13
C LEU A 51 14.05 -2.40 -6.94
N ILE A 52 13.45 -1.21 -7.00
CA ILE A 52 13.39 -0.27 -5.87
C ILE A 52 12.64 -0.93 -4.71
N ALA A 53 11.48 -1.54 -4.97
CA ALA A 53 10.71 -2.24 -3.95
C ALA A 53 11.52 -3.40 -3.32
N LEU A 54 12.31 -4.13 -4.09
CA LEU A 54 13.20 -5.17 -3.59
C LEU A 54 14.30 -4.60 -2.67
N CYS A 55 14.90 -3.46 -3.02
CA CYS A 55 15.87 -2.77 -2.16
C CYS A 55 15.25 -2.38 -0.82
N GLY A 56 14.03 -1.84 -0.85
CA GLY A 56 13.25 -1.53 0.35
C GLY A 56 12.94 -2.78 1.17
N ALA A 57 12.43 -3.82 0.52
CA ALA A 57 12.04 -5.08 1.13
C ALA A 57 13.20 -5.76 1.87
N LEU A 58 14.39 -5.81 1.25
CA LEU A 58 15.60 -6.34 1.91
C LEU A 58 16.06 -5.47 3.08
N THR A 59 15.81 -4.16 3.03
CA THR A 59 16.08 -3.26 4.15
C THR A 59 15.12 -3.49 5.31
N TYR A 60 13.82 -3.54 5.03
CA TYR A 60 12.78 -3.83 6.01
C TYR A 60 12.89 -5.24 6.61
N ALA A 61 13.35 -6.20 5.83
CA ALA A 61 13.70 -7.53 6.30
C ALA A 61 14.74 -7.49 7.42
N GLU A 62 15.81 -6.71 7.26
CA GLU A 62 16.84 -6.55 8.29
C GLU A 62 16.34 -5.75 9.50
N ILE A 63 15.61 -4.66 9.25
CA ILE A 63 15.01 -3.86 10.32
C ILE A 63 14.10 -4.74 11.20
N GLY A 64 13.19 -5.49 10.57
CA GLY A 64 12.25 -6.37 11.26
C GLY A 64 12.92 -7.56 11.95
N SER A 65 14.03 -8.10 11.40
CA SER A 65 14.79 -9.17 12.05
C SER A 65 15.58 -8.70 13.26
N ARG A 66 16.08 -7.44 13.24
CA ARG A 66 16.83 -6.85 14.36
C ARG A 66 15.96 -6.47 15.54
N TYR A 67 14.73 -6.03 15.29
CA TYR A 67 13.81 -5.58 16.34
C TYR A 67 12.39 -6.15 16.15
N PRO A 68 12.19 -7.48 16.38
CA PRO A 68 10.94 -8.17 16.09
C PRO A 68 9.88 -7.90 17.17
N VAL A 69 9.10 -6.83 16.98
CA VAL A 69 8.04 -6.44 17.92
C VAL A 69 6.70 -6.26 17.21
N THR A 70 5.58 -6.48 17.92
CA THR A 70 4.24 -6.17 17.41
C THR A 70 4.08 -4.66 17.26
N GLY A 71 3.54 -4.21 16.12
CA GLY A 71 3.51 -2.78 15.78
C GLY A 71 4.90 -2.21 15.48
N GLY A 72 5.81 -3.06 15.00
CA GLY A 72 7.21 -2.75 14.71
C GLY A 72 7.43 -1.47 13.93
N TYR A 73 6.53 -1.13 13.00
CA TYR A 73 6.63 0.12 12.25
C TYR A 73 6.70 1.32 13.20
N TYR A 74 5.72 1.49 14.11
CA TYR A 74 5.75 2.56 15.11
C TYR A 74 6.92 2.42 16.10
N LYS A 75 7.11 1.23 16.68
CA LYS A 75 8.10 1.03 17.76
C LYS A 75 9.55 1.26 17.32
N ILE A 76 9.87 0.92 16.07
CA ILE A 76 11.21 1.16 15.51
C ILE A 76 11.45 2.67 15.35
N PHE A 77 10.43 3.42 14.90
CA PHE A 77 10.50 4.88 14.83
C PHE A 77 10.66 5.51 16.21
N SER A 78 9.85 5.11 17.20
CA SER A 78 9.93 5.65 18.57
C SER A 78 11.27 5.33 19.24
N TYR A 79 11.87 4.18 18.92
CA TYR A 79 13.21 3.81 19.38
C TYR A 79 14.32 4.64 18.73
N CYS A 80 14.23 4.90 17.42
CA CYS A 80 15.33 5.52 16.66
C CYS A 80 15.32 7.05 16.68
N TYR A 81 14.14 7.67 16.73
CA TYR A 81 13.97 9.12 16.59
C TYR A 81 13.39 9.79 17.83
N HIS A 82 13.47 11.11 17.87
CA HIS A 82 12.79 11.89 18.89
C HIS A 82 11.28 11.63 18.84
N PRO A 83 10.57 11.51 19.98
CA PRO A 83 9.14 11.20 20.02
C PRO A 83 8.24 12.11 19.18
N SER A 84 8.60 13.39 19.00
CA SER A 84 7.86 14.32 18.12
C SER A 84 7.90 13.92 16.64
N ILE A 85 9.06 13.46 16.16
CA ILE A 85 9.26 13.01 14.79
C ILE A 85 8.54 11.68 14.59
N ALA A 86 8.71 10.75 15.54
CA ALA A 86 8.02 9.47 15.52
C ALA A 86 6.49 9.66 15.49
N PHE A 87 5.95 10.57 16.31
CA PHE A 87 4.53 10.92 16.29
C PHE A 87 4.08 11.47 14.93
N ALA A 88 4.77 12.49 14.41
CA ALA A 88 4.40 13.14 13.16
C ALA A 88 4.41 12.16 11.98
N ILE A 89 5.45 11.33 11.86
CA ILE A 89 5.58 10.32 10.81
C ILE A 89 4.44 9.29 10.88
N ASN A 90 4.12 8.79 12.08
CA ASN A 90 3.06 7.80 12.21
C ASN A 90 1.67 8.40 11.94
N CYS A 91 1.43 9.65 12.32
CA CYS A 91 0.20 10.36 11.97
C CYS A 91 0.06 10.56 10.46
N ILE A 92 1.10 11.00 9.75
CA ILE A 92 1.01 11.15 8.28
C ILE A 92 0.80 9.81 7.58
N ILE A 93 1.37 8.72 8.10
CA ILE A 93 1.17 7.38 7.53
C ILE A 93 -0.24 6.87 7.79
N LEU A 94 -0.84 7.18 8.95
CA LEU A 94 -2.26 6.89 9.20
C LEU A 94 -3.16 7.65 8.22
N VAL A 95 -2.88 8.93 7.96
CA VAL A 95 -3.59 9.72 6.95
C VAL A 95 -3.39 9.15 5.54
N SER A 96 -2.14 8.81 5.18
CA SER A 96 -1.79 8.20 3.90
C SER A 96 -2.52 6.88 3.67
N ASN A 97 -2.56 6.00 4.67
CA ASN A 97 -3.27 4.72 4.62
C ASN A 97 -4.79 4.89 4.53
N ALA A 98 -5.36 5.86 5.23
CA ALA A 98 -6.79 6.17 5.12
C ALA A 98 -7.15 6.70 3.72
N ALA A 99 -6.29 7.54 3.16
CA ALA A 99 -6.42 8.05 1.80
C ALA A 99 -6.30 6.92 0.76
N SER A 100 -5.31 6.04 0.91
CA SER A 100 -5.15 4.85 0.07
C SER A 100 -6.38 3.94 0.13
N LEU A 101 -6.90 3.66 1.33
CA LEU A 101 -8.12 2.87 1.51
C LEU A 101 -9.30 3.49 0.76
N ALA A 102 -9.52 4.79 0.93
CA ALA A 102 -10.58 5.53 0.25
C ALA A 102 -10.44 5.47 -1.28
N GLY A 103 -9.23 5.73 -1.80
CA GLY A 103 -8.94 5.66 -3.23
C GLY A 103 -9.17 4.26 -3.82
N VAL A 104 -8.71 3.22 -3.11
CA VAL A 104 -8.90 1.82 -3.50
C VAL A 104 -10.38 1.43 -3.48
N ALA A 105 -11.14 1.86 -2.46
CA ALA A 105 -12.59 1.64 -2.40
C ALA A 105 -13.32 2.29 -3.58
N LEU A 106 -12.96 3.54 -3.94
CA LEU A 106 -13.51 4.25 -5.09
C LEU A 106 -13.23 3.52 -6.41
N ILE A 107 -12.01 3.03 -6.63
CA ILE A 107 -11.69 2.20 -7.80
C ILE A 107 -12.57 0.95 -7.82
N GLY A 108 -12.71 0.29 -6.67
CA GLY A 108 -13.57 -0.89 -6.57
C GLY A 108 -15.00 -0.61 -6.97
N SER A 109 -15.56 0.48 -6.46
CA SER A 109 -16.94 0.86 -6.73
C SER A 109 -17.21 1.12 -8.21
N GLU A 110 -16.20 1.50 -8.99
CA GLU A 110 -16.32 1.66 -10.45
C GLU A 110 -16.67 0.35 -11.15
N TYR A 111 -16.10 -0.79 -10.71
CA TYR A 111 -16.42 -2.10 -11.29
C TYR A 111 -17.89 -2.47 -11.07
N LEU A 112 -18.43 -2.23 -9.88
CA LEU A 112 -19.86 -2.48 -9.62
C LEU A 112 -20.76 -1.45 -10.31
N ALA A 113 -20.39 -0.17 -10.28
CA ALA A 113 -21.17 0.89 -10.91
C ALA A 113 -21.32 0.64 -12.42
N ASN A 114 -20.25 0.20 -13.10
CA ASN A 114 -20.27 -0.12 -14.52
C ASN A 114 -21.12 -1.36 -14.86
N VAL A 115 -21.34 -2.26 -13.89
CA VAL A 115 -22.24 -3.41 -14.05
C VAL A 115 -23.70 -3.01 -13.85
N PHE A 116 -24.01 -2.32 -12.75
CA PHE A 116 -25.40 -2.02 -12.38
C PHE A 116 -26.00 -0.83 -13.13
N PHE A 117 -25.17 0.13 -13.55
CA PHE A 117 -25.59 1.38 -14.20
C PHE A 117 -25.02 1.50 -15.62
N LYS A 118 -24.83 0.36 -16.29
CA LYS A 118 -24.34 0.30 -17.68
C LYS A 118 -25.24 1.14 -18.60
N GLY A 119 -24.65 2.08 -19.34
CA GLY A 119 -25.38 2.95 -20.27
C GLY A 119 -25.99 4.20 -19.64
N SER A 120 -25.81 4.45 -18.34
CA SER A 120 -26.16 5.73 -17.74
C SER A 120 -25.24 6.84 -18.24
N SER A 121 -25.82 7.94 -18.73
CA SER A 121 -25.10 9.15 -19.17
C SER A 121 -24.77 10.10 -18.03
N GLY A 122 -25.24 9.82 -16.80
CA GLY A 122 -25.04 10.68 -15.63
C GLY A 122 -23.71 10.45 -14.92
N ASP A 123 -23.27 11.45 -14.15
CA ASP A 123 -22.11 11.30 -13.25
C ASP A 123 -22.39 10.29 -12.14
N LEU A 124 -21.66 9.17 -12.15
CA LEU A 124 -21.77 8.10 -11.16
C LEU A 124 -20.90 8.35 -9.91
N SER A 125 -20.24 9.50 -9.79
CA SER A 125 -19.33 9.82 -8.67
C SER A 125 -19.98 9.64 -7.30
N PHE A 126 -21.23 10.11 -7.13
CA PHE A 126 -21.99 9.96 -5.89
C PHE A 126 -22.29 8.48 -5.59
N ILE A 127 -22.75 7.71 -6.57
CA ILE A 127 -23.03 6.28 -6.42
C ILE A 127 -21.76 5.50 -6.04
N LYS A 128 -20.63 5.81 -6.70
CA LYS A 128 -19.32 5.24 -6.38
C LYS A 128 -18.93 5.48 -4.91
N ARG A 129 -19.16 6.69 -4.39
CA ARG A 129 -18.94 7.04 -2.97
C ARG A 129 -19.86 6.27 -2.03
N ILE A 130 -21.12 6.06 -2.38
CA ILE A 130 -22.07 5.26 -1.57
C ILE A 130 -21.63 3.79 -1.50
N ILE A 131 -21.31 3.17 -2.64
CA ILE A 131 -20.81 1.78 -2.69
C ILE A 131 -19.52 1.64 -1.86
N SER A 132 -18.61 2.59 -1.99
CA SER A 132 -17.36 2.62 -1.21
C SER A 132 -17.61 2.80 0.29
N THR A 133 -18.55 3.67 0.67
CA THR A 133 -18.96 3.87 2.07
C THR A 133 -19.53 2.59 2.67
N ALA A 134 -20.40 1.90 1.92
CA ALA A 134 -20.97 0.62 2.34
C ALA A 134 -19.87 -0.44 2.55
N ALA A 135 -18.88 -0.52 1.65
CA ALA A 135 -17.74 -1.42 1.81
C ALA A 135 -16.97 -1.15 3.10
N VAL A 136 -16.66 0.12 3.41
CA VAL A 136 -15.96 0.48 4.66
C VAL A 136 -16.79 0.12 5.90
N ILE A 137 -18.10 0.40 5.90
CA ILE A 137 -18.99 0.11 7.03
C ILE A 137 -19.13 -1.40 7.26
N ILE A 138 -19.29 -2.19 6.19
CA ILE A 138 -19.36 -3.66 6.28
C ILE A 138 -18.09 -4.21 6.94
N PHE A 139 -16.91 -3.77 6.48
CA PHE A 139 -15.64 -4.28 7.01
C PHE A 139 -15.29 -3.71 8.37
N TYR A 140 -15.74 -2.51 8.70
CA TYR A 140 -15.74 -2.01 10.07
C TYR A 140 -16.52 -2.98 10.98
N GLY A 141 -17.73 -3.38 10.57
CA GLY A 141 -18.53 -4.40 11.26
C GLY A 141 -17.81 -5.74 11.41
N VAL A 142 -17.20 -6.26 10.34
CA VAL A 142 -16.40 -7.51 10.38
C VAL A 142 -15.25 -7.40 11.39
N ASN A 143 -14.56 -6.26 11.45
CA ASN A 143 -13.46 -6.05 12.39
C ASN A 143 -13.96 -5.90 13.85
N LEU A 144 -15.18 -5.39 14.07
CA LEU A 144 -15.84 -5.43 15.39
C LEU A 144 -16.21 -6.85 15.85
N LEU A 145 -16.33 -7.81 14.93
CA LEU A 145 -16.52 -9.22 15.27
C LEU A 145 -15.24 -9.89 15.81
N GLY A 146 -14.11 -9.19 15.79
CA GLY A 146 -12.85 -9.63 16.35
C GLY A 146 -11.85 -10.11 15.30
N LEU A 147 -10.58 -10.16 15.73
CA LEU A 147 -9.44 -10.48 14.87
C LEU A 147 -9.55 -11.82 14.16
N LYS A 148 -10.13 -12.85 14.80
CA LYS A 148 -10.30 -14.17 14.19
C LYS A 148 -11.24 -14.13 12.99
N MET A 149 -12.35 -13.39 13.09
CA MET A 149 -13.29 -13.25 11.98
C MET A 149 -12.66 -12.43 10.86
N SER A 150 -12.06 -11.28 11.18
CA SER A 150 -11.36 -10.44 10.20
C SER A 150 -10.26 -11.19 9.45
N SER A 151 -9.45 -11.99 10.15
CA SER A 151 -8.40 -12.82 9.54
C SER A 151 -8.96 -13.92 8.64
N ARG A 152 -10.03 -14.61 9.03
CA ARG A 152 -10.68 -15.61 8.16
C ARG A 152 -11.21 -14.97 6.89
N THR A 153 -11.91 -13.84 7.01
CA THR A 153 -12.40 -13.08 5.86
C THR A 153 -11.23 -12.64 4.97
N GLN A 154 -10.13 -12.15 5.54
CA GLN A 154 -8.93 -11.76 4.80
C GLN A 154 -8.36 -12.91 3.97
N ASN A 155 -8.26 -14.10 4.55
CA ASN A 155 -7.68 -15.27 3.87
C ASN A 155 -8.53 -15.67 2.66
N VAL A 156 -9.86 -15.70 2.81
CA VAL A 156 -10.78 -16.00 1.70
C VAL A 156 -10.62 -14.98 0.57
N LEU A 157 -10.65 -13.69 0.90
CA LEU A 157 -10.52 -12.62 -0.10
C LEU A 157 -9.15 -12.63 -0.79
N THR A 158 -8.11 -13.01 -0.07
CA THR A 158 -6.75 -13.17 -0.63
C THR A 158 -6.69 -14.28 -1.66
N VAL A 159 -7.27 -15.45 -1.37
CA VAL A 159 -7.33 -16.57 -2.32
C VAL A 159 -8.05 -16.16 -3.59
N ILE A 160 -9.20 -15.46 -3.46
CA ILE A 160 -9.94 -14.92 -4.61
C ILE A 160 -9.03 -13.98 -5.42
N LYS A 161 -8.33 -13.05 -4.76
CA LYS A 161 -7.47 -12.08 -5.43
C LYS A 161 -6.32 -12.72 -6.21
N ILE A 162 -5.64 -13.71 -5.62
CA ILE A 162 -4.55 -14.42 -6.30
C ILE A 162 -5.11 -15.23 -7.49
N GLY A 163 -6.24 -15.90 -7.29
CA GLY A 163 -6.95 -16.60 -8.37
C GLY A 163 -7.29 -15.67 -9.54
N LEU A 164 -7.72 -14.44 -9.25
CA LEU A 164 -8.01 -13.44 -10.28
C LEU A 164 -6.77 -13.03 -11.07
N VAL A 165 -5.64 -12.77 -10.40
CA VAL A 165 -4.41 -12.40 -11.10
C VAL A 165 -3.96 -13.55 -12.02
N LEU A 166 -3.99 -14.79 -11.53
CA LEU A 166 -3.62 -15.97 -12.31
C LEU A 166 -4.57 -16.19 -13.50
N PHE A 167 -5.87 -16.01 -13.29
CA PHE A 167 -6.87 -16.07 -14.36
C PHE A 167 -6.65 -14.97 -15.41
N LEU A 168 -6.34 -13.75 -15.00
CA LEU A 168 -6.06 -12.67 -15.96
C LEU A 168 -4.76 -12.94 -16.71
N ILE A 169 -3.74 -13.52 -16.07
CA ILE A 169 -2.52 -13.95 -16.76
C ILE A 169 -2.80 -15.07 -17.76
N SER A 170 -3.67 -16.03 -17.43
CA SER A 170 -3.95 -17.17 -18.32
C SER A 170 -4.52 -16.75 -19.67
N THR A 171 -5.16 -15.56 -19.74
CA THR A 171 -5.64 -14.99 -21.00
C THR A 171 -4.57 -14.88 -22.08
N LEU A 172 -3.31 -14.68 -21.68
CA LEU A 172 -2.15 -14.61 -22.57
C LEU A 172 -1.98 -15.86 -23.46
N PHE A 173 -2.41 -17.02 -22.97
CA PHE A 173 -2.24 -18.32 -23.60
C PHE A 173 -3.50 -18.83 -24.32
N ILE A 174 -4.63 -18.15 -24.16
CA ILE A 174 -5.93 -18.61 -24.65
C ILE A 174 -6.34 -17.87 -25.93
N GLY A 175 -6.03 -16.58 -26.04
CA GLY A 175 -6.41 -15.78 -27.21
C GLY A 175 -5.31 -15.69 -28.26
N ASP A 176 -5.73 -15.67 -29.52
CA ASP A 176 -4.91 -15.18 -30.62
C ASP A 176 -5.06 -13.65 -30.69
N TYR A 177 -3.98 -12.94 -30.37
CA TYR A 177 -3.97 -11.48 -30.30
C TYR A 177 -2.96 -10.97 -31.32
N ALA A 178 -3.42 -10.09 -32.20
CA ALA A 178 -2.53 -9.39 -33.12
C ALA A 178 -1.40 -8.72 -32.33
N THR A 179 -0.17 -8.82 -32.85
CA THR A 179 0.97 -8.08 -32.31
C THR A 179 0.60 -6.60 -32.25
N PRO A 180 0.65 -5.96 -31.07
CA PRO A 180 0.37 -4.53 -30.96
C PRO A 180 1.29 -3.78 -31.92
N LEU A 181 0.71 -2.95 -32.79
CA LEU A 181 1.50 -2.09 -33.67
C LEU A 181 2.42 -1.24 -32.80
N THR A 182 3.72 -1.37 -32.99
CA THR A 182 4.69 -0.42 -32.44
C THR A 182 4.44 0.91 -33.14
N PRO A 183 4.07 1.98 -32.42
CA PRO A 183 3.96 3.29 -33.03
C PRO A 183 5.28 3.62 -33.73
N ALA A 184 5.21 4.27 -34.90
CA ALA A 184 6.40 4.78 -35.56
C ALA A 184 7.23 5.62 -34.58
N ALA A 185 8.55 5.51 -34.64
CA ALA A 185 9.46 6.23 -33.75
C ALA A 185 9.12 7.73 -33.72
N ALA A 186 8.55 8.19 -32.62
CA ALA A 186 8.38 9.60 -32.37
C ALA A 186 9.77 10.21 -32.12
N ALA A 187 9.93 11.51 -32.40
CA ALA A 187 11.14 12.23 -32.06
C ALA A 187 11.51 11.99 -30.59
N GLU A 188 12.79 11.67 -30.32
CA GLU A 188 13.22 11.37 -28.96
C GLU A 188 12.97 12.59 -28.06
N PRO A 189 12.14 12.46 -27.02
CA PRO A 189 11.92 13.55 -26.09
C PRO A 189 13.24 13.89 -25.38
N GLY A 190 13.49 15.18 -25.18
CA GLY A 190 14.68 15.62 -24.45
C GLY A 190 14.75 15.01 -23.04
N LEU A 191 15.97 14.83 -22.51
CA LEU A 191 16.24 14.14 -21.25
C LEU A 191 15.32 14.56 -20.09
N MET A 192 15.07 15.87 -19.94
CA MET A 192 14.23 16.40 -18.86
C MET A 192 12.77 15.95 -18.97
N THR A 193 12.23 15.86 -20.20
CA THR A 193 10.87 15.38 -20.44
C THR A 193 10.77 13.89 -20.11
N THR A 194 11.77 13.12 -20.52
CA THR A 194 11.88 11.69 -20.22
C THR A 194 11.97 11.43 -18.72
N LEU A 195 12.78 12.20 -18.00
CA LEU A 195 12.90 12.09 -16.54
C LEU A 195 11.60 12.46 -15.80
N LYS A 196 10.89 13.50 -16.24
CA LYS A 196 9.59 13.88 -15.67
C LYS A 196 8.54 12.77 -15.88
N ALA A 197 8.45 12.25 -17.10
CA ALA A 197 7.56 11.14 -17.45
C ALA A 197 7.87 9.88 -16.61
N PHE A 198 9.16 9.53 -16.51
CA PHE A 198 9.62 8.41 -15.70
C PHE A 198 9.29 8.58 -14.21
N GLY A 199 9.52 9.77 -13.66
CA GLY A 199 9.14 10.12 -12.29
C GLY A 199 7.64 9.96 -12.04
N ALA A 200 6.80 10.45 -12.95
CA ALA A 200 5.34 10.30 -12.84
C ALA A 200 4.90 8.83 -12.95
N CYS A 201 5.55 8.02 -13.81
CA CYS A 201 5.32 6.59 -13.88
C CYS A 201 5.66 5.90 -12.55
N LEU A 202 6.83 6.21 -11.98
CA LEU A 202 7.28 5.61 -10.73
C LEU A 202 6.39 5.95 -9.54
N VAL A 203 5.68 7.09 -9.53
CA VAL A 203 4.67 7.40 -8.48
C VAL A 203 3.58 6.33 -8.46
N ALA A 204 2.98 6.02 -9.62
CA ALA A 204 1.92 5.03 -9.74
C ALA A 204 2.42 3.59 -9.51
N VAL A 205 3.64 3.28 -9.97
CA VAL A 205 4.28 1.98 -9.74
C VAL A 205 4.58 1.78 -8.25
N SER A 206 5.12 2.79 -7.57
CA SER A 206 5.49 2.71 -6.15
C SER A 206 4.28 2.49 -5.25
N PHE A 207 3.14 3.11 -5.58
CA PHE A 207 1.87 2.81 -4.91
C PHE A 207 1.48 1.34 -5.04
N THR A 208 1.67 0.77 -6.23
CA THR A 208 1.25 -0.60 -6.54
C THR A 208 2.15 -1.65 -5.90
N TYR A 209 3.44 -1.35 -5.72
CA TYR A 209 4.37 -2.20 -4.96
C TYR A 209 4.34 -1.97 -3.45
N GLY A 210 3.68 -0.91 -2.97
CA GLY A 210 3.59 -0.61 -1.54
C GLY A 210 2.84 -1.68 -0.75
N GLY A 211 3.23 -1.89 0.51
CA GLY A 211 2.53 -2.76 1.46
C GLY A 211 3.45 -3.71 2.22
N TYR A 212 4.57 -4.14 1.63
CA TYR A 212 5.50 -5.09 2.23
C TYR A 212 6.15 -4.58 3.52
N GLN A 213 6.29 -3.25 3.67
CA GLN A 213 6.81 -2.62 4.87
C GLN A 213 5.91 -2.89 6.09
N GLN A 214 4.62 -3.14 5.89
CA GLN A 214 3.69 -3.44 6.98
C GLN A 214 3.95 -4.82 7.60
N THR A 215 4.69 -5.70 6.91
CA THR A 215 5.03 -7.05 7.39
C THR A 215 5.84 -7.02 8.69
N ILE A 216 6.63 -5.96 8.94
CA ILE A 216 7.40 -5.83 10.20
C ILE A 216 6.49 -5.69 11.43
N ASN A 217 5.23 -5.27 11.26
CA ASN A 217 4.28 -5.17 12.36
C ASN A 217 3.90 -6.53 12.98
N PHE A 218 4.17 -7.61 12.26
CA PHE A 218 3.93 -8.98 12.70
C PHE A 218 5.17 -9.62 13.35
N GLY A 219 6.26 -8.87 13.56
CA GLY A 219 7.53 -9.43 14.04
C GLY A 219 7.42 -10.26 15.32
N GLY A 220 6.58 -9.82 16.28
CA GLY A 220 6.32 -10.56 17.54
C GLY A 220 5.50 -11.84 17.38
N GLU A 221 4.89 -12.07 16.21
CA GLU A 221 4.01 -13.20 15.90
C GLU A 221 4.69 -14.24 14.99
N VAL A 222 5.90 -13.96 14.50
CA VAL A 222 6.65 -14.82 13.58
C VAL A 222 7.51 -15.85 14.32
N LYS A 223 7.53 -17.10 13.84
CA LYS A 223 8.45 -18.13 14.33
C LYS A 223 9.87 -17.82 13.86
N ASN A 224 10.85 -17.79 14.76
CA ASN A 224 12.25 -17.47 14.42
C ASN A 224 12.39 -16.24 13.49
N PRO A 225 11.99 -15.04 13.96
CA PRO A 225 11.91 -13.83 13.12
C PRO A 225 13.18 -13.54 12.33
N SER A 226 14.36 -13.82 12.90
CA SER A 226 15.66 -13.60 12.26
C SER A 226 15.85 -14.35 10.93
N LYS A 227 15.19 -15.49 10.76
CA LYS A 227 15.30 -16.33 9.55
C LYS A 227 14.05 -16.26 8.68
N ILE A 228 12.86 -16.18 9.29
CA ILE A 228 11.60 -16.21 8.55
C ILE A 228 11.22 -14.85 7.97
N LEU A 229 11.40 -13.74 8.71
CA LEU A 229 11.08 -12.40 8.18
C LEU A 229 11.79 -12.10 6.86
N PRO A 230 13.12 -12.27 6.76
CA PRO A 230 13.85 -11.92 5.55
C PRO A 230 13.45 -12.79 4.35
N LYS A 231 13.32 -14.10 4.57
CA LYS A 231 12.93 -15.03 3.51
C LYS A 231 11.50 -14.76 3.03
N GLY A 232 10.55 -14.56 3.95
CA GLY A 232 9.16 -14.33 3.59
C GLY A 232 8.94 -13.03 2.84
N ILE A 233 9.62 -11.96 3.27
CA ILE A 233 9.60 -10.67 2.57
C ILE A 233 10.22 -10.78 1.17
N PHE A 234 11.39 -11.43 1.05
CA PHE A 234 12.06 -11.63 -0.24
C PHE A 234 11.21 -12.44 -1.22
N PHE A 235 10.75 -13.63 -0.83
CA PHE A 235 9.94 -14.48 -1.70
C PHE A 235 8.62 -13.81 -2.08
N GLY A 236 7.96 -13.14 -1.13
CA GLY A 236 6.75 -12.38 -1.41
C GLY A 236 6.97 -11.35 -2.52
N ILE A 237 8.02 -10.51 -2.39
CA ILE A 237 8.32 -9.47 -3.39
C ILE A 237 8.77 -10.04 -4.73
N ALA A 238 9.57 -11.11 -4.73
CA ALA A 238 9.97 -11.77 -5.97
C ALA A 238 8.76 -12.29 -6.76
N ILE A 239 7.79 -12.92 -6.08
CA ILE A 239 6.54 -13.38 -6.68
C ILE A 239 5.75 -12.19 -7.24
N ILE A 240 5.63 -11.10 -6.48
CA ILE A 240 4.89 -9.90 -6.91
C ILE A 240 5.53 -9.28 -8.16
N MET A 241 6.86 -9.17 -8.20
CA MET A 241 7.57 -8.63 -9.37
C MET A 241 7.26 -9.43 -10.63
N LEU A 242 7.33 -10.77 -10.54
CA LEU A 242 7.00 -11.65 -11.66
C LEU A 242 5.54 -11.47 -12.10
N LEU A 243 4.60 -11.50 -11.16
CA LEU A 243 3.18 -11.35 -11.45
C LEU A 243 2.87 -10.00 -12.08
N TYR A 244 3.46 -8.92 -11.59
CA TYR A 244 3.22 -7.56 -12.07
C TYR A 244 3.79 -7.34 -13.47
N ILE A 245 5.00 -7.81 -13.77
CA ILE A 245 5.54 -7.74 -15.13
C ILE A 245 4.66 -8.55 -16.07
N THR A 246 4.29 -9.77 -15.67
CA THR A 246 3.48 -10.67 -16.51
C THR A 246 2.10 -10.09 -16.80
N ILE A 247 1.37 -9.58 -15.81
CA ILE A 247 0.04 -9.01 -16.03
C ILE A 247 0.08 -7.71 -16.83
N ASN A 248 1.11 -6.87 -16.65
CA ASN A 248 1.29 -5.69 -17.47
C ASN A 248 1.59 -6.06 -18.93
N TYR A 249 2.37 -7.11 -19.16
CA TYR A 249 2.59 -7.67 -20.49
C TYR A 249 1.29 -8.20 -21.10
N THR A 250 0.46 -8.88 -20.30
CA THR A 250 -0.88 -9.30 -20.74
C THR A 250 -1.75 -8.11 -21.13
N TYR A 251 -1.80 -7.04 -20.33
CA TYR A 251 -2.55 -5.83 -20.70
C TYR A 251 -2.04 -5.22 -22.00
N TYR A 252 -0.72 -5.09 -22.15
CA TYR A 252 -0.12 -4.59 -23.37
C TYR A 252 -0.48 -5.42 -24.60
N LYS A 253 -0.32 -6.75 -24.53
CA LYS A 253 -0.57 -7.65 -25.67
C LYS A 253 -2.06 -7.73 -26.03
N VAL A 254 -2.95 -7.78 -25.04
CA VAL A 254 -4.38 -8.02 -25.28
C VAL A 254 -5.16 -6.74 -25.53
N ILE A 255 -4.85 -5.65 -24.81
CA ILE A 255 -5.57 -4.37 -24.94
C ILE A 255 -4.89 -3.46 -25.97
N GLY A 256 -3.55 -3.49 -26.05
CA GLY A 256 -2.74 -2.55 -26.83
C GLY A 256 -2.38 -1.31 -26.02
N PHE A 257 -1.17 -0.77 -26.25
CA PHE A 257 -0.62 0.34 -25.46
C PHE A 257 -1.48 1.61 -25.52
N GLU A 258 -1.91 2.04 -26.71
CA GLU A 258 -2.72 3.26 -26.85
C GLU A 258 -4.09 3.13 -26.17
N ASN A 259 -4.75 1.98 -26.33
CA ASN A 259 -6.03 1.72 -25.69
C ASN A 259 -5.90 1.65 -24.16
N LEU A 260 -4.76 1.18 -23.63
CA LEU A 260 -4.50 1.11 -22.20
C LEU A 260 -4.51 2.49 -21.54
N LYS A 261 -4.07 3.55 -22.26
CA LYS A 261 -4.02 4.92 -21.73
C LYS A 261 -5.40 5.43 -21.32
N GLY A 262 -6.49 5.03 -21.99
CA GLY A 262 -7.85 5.51 -21.68
C GLY A 262 -8.69 4.54 -20.85
N ALA A 263 -8.21 3.33 -20.61
CA ALA A 263 -9.06 2.23 -20.18
C ALA A 263 -9.56 2.39 -18.74
N GLN A 264 -10.87 2.20 -18.54
CA GLN A 264 -11.51 2.09 -17.24
C GLN A 264 -11.79 0.62 -16.94
N SER A 265 -11.66 0.20 -15.69
CA SER A 265 -11.87 -1.21 -15.31
C SER A 265 -11.03 -2.21 -16.14
N ILE A 266 -9.74 -1.95 -16.36
CA ILE A 266 -8.89 -2.69 -17.33
C ILE A 266 -8.93 -4.21 -17.21
N ALA A 267 -8.99 -4.73 -15.99
CA ALA A 267 -9.05 -6.17 -15.73
C ALA A 267 -10.40 -6.78 -16.15
N ALA A 268 -11.51 -6.05 -16.05
CA ALA A 268 -12.80 -6.49 -16.56
C ALA A 268 -12.85 -6.41 -18.10
N ILE A 269 -12.21 -5.39 -18.70
CA ILE A 269 -12.05 -5.32 -20.17
C ILE A 269 -11.30 -6.55 -20.70
N LEU A 270 -10.21 -6.93 -20.03
CA LEU A 270 -9.41 -8.11 -20.40
C LEU A 270 -10.26 -9.39 -20.41
N ALA A 271 -11.10 -9.57 -19.38
CA ALA A 271 -12.03 -10.70 -19.31
C ALA A 271 -13.15 -10.63 -20.34
N GLY A 272 -13.65 -9.43 -20.63
CA GLY A 272 -14.65 -9.17 -21.65
C GLY A 272 -14.20 -9.55 -23.05
N LYS A 273 -12.91 -9.37 -23.36
CA LYS A 273 -12.33 -9.80 -24.65
C LYS A 273 -12.33 -11.32 -24.86
N LEU A 274 -12.32 -12.12 -23.80
CA LEU A 274 -12.34 -13.58 -23.90
C LEU A 274 -13.73 -14.19 -23.78
N PHE A 275 -14.51 -13.71 -22.81
CA PHE A 275 -15.77 -14.35 -22.40
C PHE A 275 -16.99 -13.45 -22.67
N GLY A 276 -16.82 -12.40 -23.46
CA GLY A 276 -17.84 -11.41 -23.76
C GLY A 276 -18.38 -10.70 -22.52
N GLU A 277 -19.61 -10.23 -22.60
CA GLU A 277 -20.26 -9.46 -21.54
C GLU A 277 -20.37 -10.23 -20.21
N LYS A 278 -20.62 -11.54 -20.26
CA LYS A 278 -20.68 -12.38 -19.05
C LYS A 278 -19.34 -12.38 -18.30
N GLY A 279 -18.24 -12.50 -19.04
CA GLY A 279 -16.88 -12.38 -18.48
C GLY A 279 -16.64 -11.04 -17.81
N PHE A 280 -16.99 -9.96 -18.50
CA PHE A 280 -16.86 -8.61 -17.97
C PHE A 280 -17.60 -8.45 -16.63
N THR A 281 -18.86 -8.89 -16.56
CA THR A 281 -19.70 -8.76 -15.37
C THR A 281 -19.17 -9.59 -14.20
N ILE A 282 -18.87 -10.87 -14.43
CA ILE A 282 -18.37 -11.76 -13.36
C ILE A 282 -17.05 -11.22 -12.81
N LEU A 283 -16.11 -10.83 -13.69
CA LEU A 283 -14.82 -10.34 -13.25
C LEU A 283 -14.92 -8.98 -12.56
N SER A 284 -15.85 -8.11 -12.97
CA SER A 284 -16.12 -6.85 -12.26
C SER A 284 -16.55 -7.09 -10.81
N VAL A 285 -17.44 -8.05 -10.58
CA VAL A 285 -17.87 -8.42 -9.22
C VAL A 285 -16.71 -9.01 -8.40
N LEU A 286 -15.93 -9.92 -9.00
CA LEU A 286 -14.79 -10.52 -8.31
C LEU A 286 -13.68 -9.49 -8.00
N LEU A 287 -13.43 -8.54 -8.90
CA LEU A 287 -12.50 -7.44 -8.69
C LEU A 287 -12.98 -6.52 -7.57
N PHE A 288 -14.30 -6.26 -7.49
CA PHE A 288 -14.85 -5.56 -6.34
C PHE A 288 -14.59 -6.31 -5.03
N LEU A 289 -14.80 -7.62 -4.98
CA LEU A 289 -14.46 -8.43 -3.80
C LEU A 289 -12.97 -8.37 -3.45
N SER A 290 -12.09 -8.31 -4.46
CA SER A 290 -10.65 -8.12 -4.26
C SER A 290 -10.32 -6.78 -3.57
N VAL A 291 -11.04 -5.70 -3.88
CA VAL A 291 -10.91 -4.39 -3.21
C VAL A 291 -11.18 -4.52 -1.72
N LEU A 292 -12.21 -5.29 -1.36
CA LEU A 292 -12.62 -5.50 0.02
C LEU A 292 -11.51 -6.14 0.87
N ALA A 293 -10.64 -6.94 0.25
CA ALA A 293 -9.46 -7.50 0.91
C ALA A 293 -8.51 -6.41 1.42
N TYR A 294 -8.33 -5.34 0.64
CA TYR A 294 -7.46 -4.22 1.01
C TYR A 294 -8.10 -3.37 2.10
N VAL A 295 -9.40 -3.08 1.98
CA VAL A 295 -10.18 -2.35 2.99
C VAL A 295 -10.11 -3.08 4.33
N ASN A 296 -10.32 -4.39 4.34
CA ASN A 296 -10.26 -5.20 5.56
C ASN A 296 -8.88 -5.16 6.23
N VAL A 297 -7.81 -5.36 5.46
CA VAL A 297 -6.46 -5.47 6.01
C VAL A 297 -6.00 -4.15 6.65
N LEU A 298 -6.37 -3.00 6.07
CA LEU A 298 -6.04 -1.69 6.60
C LEU A 298 -6.87 -1.33 7.84
N LEU A 299 -8.16 -1.68 7.87
CA LEU A 299 -8.99 -1.58 9.07
C LEU A 299 -8.50 -2.50 10.18
N MET A 300 -7.84 -3.61 9.83
CA MET A 300 -7.21 -4.49 10.80
C MET A 300 -5.88 -3.90 11.32
N SER A 301 -4.97 -3.47 10.45
CA SER A 301 -3.59 -3.13 10.84
C SER A 301 -3.44 -1.75 11.49
N ASN A 302 -4.06 -0.70 10.93
CA ASN A 302 -3.83 0.69 11.36
C ASN A 302 -4.29 1.01 12.79
N PRO A 303 -5.42 0.46 13.30
CA PRO A 303 -5.81 0.68 14.70
C PRO A 303 -4.76 0.24 15.72
N ARG A 304 -3.88 -0.71 15.36
CA ARG A 304 -2.76 -1.16 16.22
C ARG A 304 -1.66 -0.10 16.36
N VAL A 305 -1.47 0.74 15.36
CA VAL A 305 -0.54 1.89 15.44
C VAL A 305 -1.06 2.89 16.46
N MET A 306 -2.34 3.24 16.38
CA MET A 306 -2.98 4.14 17.36
C MET A 306 -2.99 3.56 18.78
N TYR A 307 -3.19 2.24 18.91
CA TYR A 307 -3.04 1.52 20.18
C TYR A 307 -1.62 1.67 20.74
N ALA A 308 -0.58 1.42 19.93
CA ALA A 308 0.81 1.52 20.38
C ALA A 308 1.19 2.96 20.78
N MET A 309 0.71 3.96 20.04
CA MET A 309 0.86 5.37 20.39
C MET A 309 0.17 5.72 21.72
N SER A 310 -0.98 5.09 22.01
CA SER A 310 -1.69 5.25 23.29
C SER A 310 -1.00 4.54 24.45
N ASP A 311 -0.39 3.39 24.17
CA ASP A 311 0.37 2.61 25.15
C ASP A 311 1.63 3.36 25.63
N GLU A 312 2.34 4.02 24.71
CA GLU A 312 3.44 4.95 25.02
C GLU A 312 2.97 6.32 25.54
N GLY A 313 1.65 6.52 25.69
CA GLY A 313 1.07 7.73 26.25
C GLY A 313 1.08 8.95 25.33
N VAL A 314 1.36 8.78 24.04
CA VAL A 314 1.33 9.87 23.06
C VAL A 314 -0.11 10.22 22.68
N LEU A 315 -0.97 9.21 22.52
CA LEU A 315 -2.42 9.38 22.36
C LEU A 315 -3.16 9.17 23.69
N PRO A 316 -4.39 9.73 23.86
CA PRO A 316 -5.21 9.48 25.04
C PRO A 316 -5.40 8.00 25.33
N ALA A 317 -5.47 7.62 26.62
CA ALA A 317 -5.59 6.22 27.06
C ALA A 317 -6.85 5.49 26.56
N VAL A 318 -7.80 6.23 25.98
CA VAL A 318 -9.01 5.66 25.36
C VAL A 318 -8.67 4.81 24.13
N PHE A 319 -7.60 5.15 23.39
CA PHE A 319 -7.16 4.43 22.18
C PHE A 319 -6.53 3.05 22.46
N LYS A 320 -6.11 2.77 23.70
CA LYS A 320 -5.64 1.43 24.11
C LYS A 320 -6.71 0.53 24.74
N LYS A 321 -7.96 1.00 24.86
CA LYS A 321 -9.05 0.19 25.42
C LYS A 321 -9.39 -0.99 24.50
N VAL A 322 -9.45 -2.20 25.07
CA VAL A 322 -9.82 -3.44 24.37
C VAL A 322 -11.10 -4.04 24.95
N THR A 323 -11.95 -4.60 24.09
CA THR A 323 -13.16 -5.31 24.54
C THR A 323 -12.80 -6.70 25.09
N LEU A 324 -13.28 -7.02 26.31
CA LEU A 324 -12.99 -8.28 27.02
C LEU A 324 -13.28 -9.55 26.21
N LYS A 325 -14.38 -9.59 25.45
CA LYS A 325 -14.83 -10.82 24.76
C LYS A 325 -14.11 -11.11 23.45
N ARG A 326 -13.62 -10.07 22.75
CA ARG A 326 -13.14 -10.18 21.35
C ARG A 326 -11.77 -9.53 21.11
N ASN A 327 -11.16 -8.91 22.13
CA ASN A 327 -9.90 -8.17 22.04
C ASN A 327 -9.88 -7.13 20.91
N VAL A 328 -11.00 -6.43 20.72
CA VAL A 328 -11.17 -5.39 19.69
C VAL A 328 -10.77 -4.03 20.27
N ILE A 329 -9.96 -3.29 19.54
CA ILE A 329 -9.52 -1.93 19.88
C ILE A 329 -10.53 -0.93 19.28
N VAL A 330 -11.73 -0.86 19.87
CA VAL A 330 -12.90 -0.21 19.25
C VAL A 330 -12.62 1.25 18.89
N VAL A 331 -12.07 2.04 19.81
CA VAL A 331 -11.86 3.49 19.61
C VAL A 331 -10.90 3.75 18.46
N SER A 332 -9.78 3.03 18.42
CA SER A 332 -8.80 3.16 17.33
C SER A 332 -9.37 2.70 15.99
N LEU A 333 -10.18 1.63 15.98
CA LEU A 333 -10.87 1.17 14.79
C LEU A 333 -11.88 2.20 14.27
N SER A 334 -12.72 2.75 15.16
CA SER A 334 -13.71 3.76 14.80
C SER A 334 -13.06 5.05 14.32
N ALA A 335 -11.98 5.50 14.96
CA ALA A 335 -11.26 6.70 14.55
C ALA A 335 -10.61 6.54 13.17
N PHE A 336 -9.97 5.40 12.91
CA PHE A 336 -9.39 5.12 11.60
C PHE A 336 -10.47 4.96 10.51
N ALA A 337 -11.59 4.29 10.80
CA ALA A 337 -12.71 4.18 9.88
C ALA A 337 -13.34 5.55 9.57
N ALA A 338 -13.50 6.41 10.58
CA ALA A 338 -13.97 7.78 10.38
C ALA A 338 -13.02 8.59 9.49
N LEU A 339 -11.70 8.48 9.72
CA LEU A 339 -10.69 9.12 8.87
C LEU A 339 -10.79 8.64 7.41
N CYS A 340 -11.01 7.34 7.19
CA CYS A 340 -11.22 6.77 5.87
C CYS A 340 -12.48 7.35 5.19
N LEU A 341 -13.60 7.44 5.92
CA LEU A 341 -14.86 7.98 5.40
C LEU A 341 -14.76 9.48 5.10
N ILE A 342 -14.14 10.28 5.98
CA ILE A 342 -13.87 11.69 5.71
C ILE A 342 -13.02 11.82 4.44
N THR A 343 -11.94 11.05 4.34
CA THR A 343 -11.08 11.09 3.15
C THR A 343 -11.80 10.61 1.89
N LEU A 344 -12.76 9.69 2.00
CA LEU A 344 -13.58 9.24 0.87
C LEU A 344 -14.51 10.33 0.33
N TRP A 345 -15.15 11.10 1.22
CA TRP A 345 -16.14 12.12 0.83
C TRP A 345 -15.51 13.45 0.44
N TYR A 346 -14.38 13.80 1.05
CA TYR A 346 -13.62 15.03 0.77
C TYR A 346 -12.45 14.79 -0.19
N GLY A 347 -12.08 13.53 -0.42
CA GLY A 347 -11.13 13.16 -1.46
C GLY A 347 -11.69 13.47 -2.83
N GLU A 348 -10.85 14.05 -3.68
CA GLU A 348 -11.23 14.39 -5.04
C GLU A 348 -11.29 13.13 -5.93
N THR A 349 -10.22 12.85 -6.66
CA THR A 349 -10.07 11.67 -7.52
C THR A 349 -9.01 10.74 -6.98
N PHE A 350 -9.03 9.48 -7.41
CA PHE A 350 -7.97 8.52 -7.08
C PHE A 350 -6.58 9.06 -7.40
N ASP A 351 -6.40 9.71 -8.55
CA ASP A 351 -5.09 10.22 -8.99
C ASP A 351 -4.57 11.34 -8.07
N LYS A 352 -5.46 12.22 -7.57
CA LYS A 352 -5.06 13.24 -6.59
C LYS A 352 -4.76 12.63 -5.21
N ILE A 353 -5.57 11.67 -4.78
CA ILE A 353 -5.33 10.91 -3.54
C ILE A 353 -3.96 10.22 -3.59
N LEU A 354 -3.65 9.59 -4.73
CA LEU A 354 -2.40 8.90 -5.00
C LEU A 354 -1.18 9.82 -4.80
N ASP A 355 -1.20 11.03 -5.37
CA ASP A 355 -0.10 11.99 -5.22
C ASP A 355 0.12 12.39 -3.75
N HIS A 356 -0.95 12.68 -3.01
CA HIS A 356 -0.85 12.98 -1.58
C HIS A 356 -0.29 11.81 -0.78
N THR A 357 -0.83 10.60 -1.01
CA THR A 357 -0.38 9.35 -0.38
C THR A 357 1.10 9.11 -0.66
N ILE A 358 1.54 9.17 -1.91
CA ILE A 358 2.93 8.85 -2.26
C ILE A 358 3.90 9.92 -1.78
N PHE A 359 3.49 11.18 -1.71
CA PHE A 359 4.33 12.21 -1.10
C PHE A 359 4.54 11.96 0.40
N LEU A 360 3.47 11.66 1.14
CA LEU A 360 3.57 11.34 2.58
C LEU A 360 4.35 10.04 2.81
N ASP A 361 4.10 9.01 1.99
CA ASP A 361 4.83 7.76 2.02
C ASP A 361 6.31 7.99 1.68
N SER A 362 6.66 8.96 0.83
CA SER A 362 8.06 9.26 0.55
C SER A 362 8.82 9.75 1.77
N ILE A 363 8.19 10.62 2.58
CA ILE A 363 8.74 11.05 3.86
C ILE A 363 8.86 9.84 4.81
N GLY A 364 7.79 9.07 4.94
CA GLY A 364 7.73 7.91 5.84
C GLY A 364 8.72 6.80 5.46
N MET A 365 8.82 6.43 4.19
CA MET A 365 9.67 5.34 3.70
C MET A 365 11.14 5.72 3.75
N ALA A 366 11.51 6.95 3.35
CA ALA A 366 12.90 7.40 3.42
C ALA A 366 13.39 7.43 4.87
N THR A 367 12.61 8.01 5.78
CA THR A 367 12.96 8.07 7.21
C THR A 367 12.90 6.69 7.88
N SER A 368 11.93 5.85 7.53
CA SER A 368 11.84 4.47 8.06
C SER A 368 13.05 3.65 7.65
N THR A 369 13.45 3.75 6.39
CA THR A 369 14.64 3.08 5.87
C THR A 369 15.89 3.60 6.56
N ALA A 370 15.98 4.90 6.83
CA ALA A 370 17.11 5.49 7.53
C ALA A 370 17.30 4.95 8.98
N THR A 371 16.27 4.35 9.59
CA THR A 371 16.40 3.70 10.91
C THR A 371 17.44 2.58 10.92
N ILE A 372 17.69 1.90 9.78
CA ILE A 372 18.67 0.82 9.73
C ILE A 372 20.09 1.28 10.08
N PHE A 373 20.45 2.52 9.71
CA PHE A 373 21.75 3.10 10.04
C PHE A 373 21.88 3.32 11.54
N ILE A 374 20.80 3.77 12.19
CA ILE A 374 20.74 3.98 13.65
C ILE A 374 20.78 2.63 14.38
N LEU A 375 19.99 1.64 13.95
CA LEU A 375 19.95 0.31 14.54
C LEU A 375 21.31 -0.40 14.44
N ARG A 376 21.99 -0.31 13.29
CA ARG A 376 23.35 -0.85 13.12
C ARG A 376 24.36 -0.13 14.02
N LYS A 377 24.32 1.21 14.06
CA LYS A 377 25.22 2.00 14.93
C LYS A 377 25.04 1.67 16.41
N ARG A 378 23.82 1.32 16.84
CA ARG A 378 23.49 0.95 18.22
C ARG A 378 23.68 -0.54 18.53
N GLY A 379 24.15 -1.36 17.59
CA GLY A 379 24.36 -2.80 17.81
C GLY A 379 23.07 -3.60 18.03
N VAL A 380 21.90 -3.10 17.60
CA VAL A 380 20.61 -3.76 17.85
C VAL A 380 20.51 -5.06 17.04
N GLY A 381 20.27 -6.17 17.73
CA GLY A 381 20.10 -7.50 17.12
C GLY A 381 21.40 -8.15 16.62
N GLU A 382 22.56 -7.68 17.09
CA GLU A 382 23.87 -8.31 16.81
C GLU A 382 24.16 -9.54 17.67
N ASP A 383 23.53 -9.61 18.84
CA ASP A 383 23.51 -10.74 19.78
C ASP A 383 22.72 -11.95 19.26
N VAL A 384 21.82 -11.72 18.30
CA VAL A 384 21.00 -12.78 17.70
C VAL A 384 21.86 -13.60 16.74
N LYS A 385 22.19 -14.83 17.15
CA LYS A 385 22.87 -15.82 16.30
C LYS A 385 22.14 -16.01 14.97
N ASP A 386 22.88 -15.97 13.86
CA ASP A 386 22.37 -16.03 12.48
C ASP A 386 21.38 -14.92 12.10
N SER A 387 21.47 -13.73 12.73
CA SER A 387 20.66 -12.57 12.33
C SER A 387 20.94 -12.20 10.87
N TYR A 388 19.88 -12.02 10.09
CA TYR A 388 20.01 -11.60 8.71
C TYR A 388 20.68 -10.23 8.62
N ARG A 389 21.73 -10.15 7.80
CA ARG A 389 22.38 -8.90 7.41
C ARG A 389 22.34 -8.79 5.90
N MET A 390 21.84 -7.68 5.39
CA MET A 390 21.83 -7.40 3.96
C MET A 390 23.27 -7.28 3.45
N LYS A 391 23.57 -7.95 2.32
CA LYS A 391 24.92 -8.04 1.77
C LYS A 391 25.44 -6.72 1.20
N LEU A 392 24.57 -5.97 0.51
CA LEU A 392 24.92 -4.74 -0.19
C LEU A 392 24.64 -3.48 0.66
N PHE A 393 24.96 -3.52 1.95
CA PHE A 393 24.86 -2.34 2.81
C PHE A 393 26.10 -1.43 2.61
N PRO A 394 25.95 -0.09 2.55
CA PRO A 394 24.71 0.70 2.65
C PRO A 394 24.01 0.97 1.31
N LEU A 395 24.45 0.36 0.21
CA LEU A 395 23.95 0.68 -1.13
C LEU A 395 22.43 0.49 -1.29
N LEU A 396 21.87 -0.64 -0.83
CA LEU A 396 20.42 -0.90 -0.94
C LEU A 396 19.55 0.16 -0.24
N PRO A 397 19.77 0.50 1.05
CA PRO A 397 18.98 1.54 1.70
C PRO A 397 19.21 2.92 1.06
N LEU A 398 20.41 3.22 0.58
CA LEU A 398 20.68 4.50 -0.10
C LEU A 398 19.93 4.62 -1.43
N ILE A 399 19.90 3.56 -2.25
CA ILE A 399 19.11 3.52 -3.50
C ILE A 399 17.64 3.75 -3.19
N PHE A 400 17.12 3.07 -2.16
CA PHE A 400 15.73 3.19 -1.77
C PHE A 400 15.36 4.59 -1.27
N ILE A 401 16.19 5.19 -0.42
CA ILE A 401 16.01 6.57 0.05
C ILE A 401 16.06 7.55 -1.12
N ALA A 402 17.06 7.42 -2.02
CA ALA A 402 17.19 8.27 -3.19
C ALA A 402 15.98 8.17 -4.12
N ALA A 403 15.45 6.97 -4.33
CA ALA A 403 14.24 6.75 -5.12
C ALA A 403 13.03 7.48 -4.53
N TYR A 404 12.78 7.39 -3.22
CA TYR A 404 11.66 8.10 -2.60
C TYR A 404 11.85 9.62 -2.54
N ILE A 405 13.09 10.11 -2.43
CA ILE A 405 13.39 11.54 -2.61
C ILE A 405 13.07 11.98 -4.05
N PHE A 406 13.44 11.17 -5.05
CA PHE A 406 13.11 11.42 -6.45
C PHE A 406 11.60 11.44 -6.69
N LEU A 407 10.84 10.51 -6.10
CA LEU A 407 9.37 10.50 -6.15
C LEU A 407 8.76 11.77 -5.56
N ALA A 408 9.18 12.16 -4.35
CA ALA A 408 8.71 13.38 -3.70
C ALA A 408 9.02 14.63 -4.55
N THR A 409 10.20 14.67 -5.17
CA THR A 409 10.61 15.76 -6.07
C THR A 409 9.76 15.77 -7.34
N SER A 410 9.49 14.60 -7.93
CA SER A 410 8.60 14.46 -9.09
C SER A 410 7.20 14.99 -8.78
N ILE A 411 6.63 14.64 -7.63
CA ILE A 411 5.32 15.15 -7.19
C ILE A 411 5.38 16.66 -6.92
N ALA A 412 6.43 17.16 -6.27
CA ALA A 412 6.58 18.59 -6.02
C ALA A 412 6.65 19.42 -7.32
N ILE A 413 7.23 18.87 -8.38
CA ILE A 413 7.29 19.52 -9.70
C ILE A 413 5.96 19.40 -10.46
N ASN A 414 5.36 18.20 -10.50
CA ASN A 414 4.20 17.92 -11.33
C ASN A 414 2.87 18.32 -10.69
N THR A 415 2.75 18.18 -9.36
CA THR A 415 1.56 18.55 -8.58
C THR A 415 1.94 19.32 -7.29
N PRO A 416 2.45 20.56 -7.41
CA PRO A 416 2.95 21.34 -6.26
C PRO A 416 1.94 21.50 -5.12
N LYS A 417 0.65 21.63 -5.44
CA LYS A 417 -0.42 21.72 -4.43
C LYS A 417 -0.44 20.48 -3.52
N ALA A 418 -0.24 19.29 -4.09
CA ALA A 418 -0.22 18.05 -3.32
C ALA A 418 0.97 18.02 -2.35
N ALA A 419 2.17 18.36 -2.84
CA ALA A 419 3.39 18.44 -2.04
C ALA A 419 3.27 19.45 -0.88
N TRP A 420 2.80 20.66 -1.15
CA TRP A 420 2.65 21.70 -0.13
C TRP A 420 1.63 21.33 0.96
N VAL A 421 0.45 20.82 0.56
CA VAL A 421 -0.56 20.36 1.53
C VAL A 421 -0.04 19.21 2.36
N SER A 422 0.60 18.21 1.75
CA SER A 422 1.16 17.06 2.47
C SER A 422 2.29 17.47 3.43
N THR A 423 3.11 18.44 3.06
CA THR A 423 4.15 19.01 3.95
C THR A 423 3.53 19.76 5.13
N LEU A 424 2.47 20.53 4.88
CA LEU A 424 1.73 21.22 5.94
C LEU A 424 1.10 20.24 6.93
N VAL A 425 0.52 19.13 6.44
CA VAL A 425 -0.03 18.08 7.30
C VAL A 425 1.05 17.49 8.22
N PHE A 426 2.27 17.24 7.70
CA PHE A 426 3.40 16.81 8.53
C PHE A 426 3.76 17.85 9.59
N ALA A 427 3.88 19.13 9.20
CA ALA A 427 4.22 20.22 10.12
C ALA A 427 3.15 20.39 11.22
N VAL A 428 1.87 20.26 10.88
CA VAL A 428 0.76 20.31 11.84
C VAL A 428 0.85 19.19 12.85
N PHE A 429 1.09 17.94 12.44
CA PHE A 429 1.25 16.84 13.39
C PHE A 429 2.51 16.99 14.26
N PHE A 430 3.60 17.51 13.68
CA PHE A 430 4.81 17.80 14.45
C PHE A 430 4.55 18.86 15.52
N ALA A 431 3.85 19.95 15.20
CA ALA A 431 3.46 20.97 16.17
C ALA A 431 2.46 20.44 17.21
N LEU A 432 1.47 19.65 16.78
CA LEU A 432 0.44 19.05 17.62
C LEU A 432 1.06 18.21 18.76
N TYR A 433 2.16 17.52 18.50
CA TYR A 433 2.88 16.78 19.55
C TYR A 433 3.26 17.67 20.74
N PHE A 434 3.82 18.85 20.49
CA PHE A 434 4.25 19.76 21.56
C PHE A 434 3.06 20.38 22.29
N VAL A 435 1.99 20.69 21.56
CA VAL A 435 0.72 21.17 22.13
C VAL A 435 0.13 20.13 23.09
N LEU A 436 0.01 18.88 22.65
CA LEU A 436 -0.49 17.77 23.49
C LEU A 436 0.39 17.55 24.72
N ARG A 437 1.71 17.67 24.57
CA ARG A 437 2.65 17.53 25.69
C ARG A 437 2.51 18.68 26.70
N ALA A 438 2.28 19.91 26.23
CA ALA A 438 2.08 21.08 27.10
C ALA A 438 0.81 20.92 27.96
N PHE A 439 -0.32 20.53 27.35
CA PHE A 439 -1.56 20.28 28.08
C PHE A 439 -1.45 19.15 29.09
N ARG A 440 -0.66 18.10 28.80
CA ARG A 440 -0.47 16.99 29.73
C ARG A 440 0.34 17.38 30.97
N LYS A 441 1.31 18.30 30.83
CA LYS A 441 2.09 18.82 31.96
C LYS A 441 1.22 19.67 32.91
N SER A 442 0.18 20.33 32.41
CA SER A 442 -0.79 21.06 33.24
C SER A 442 -1.83 20.18 33.96
N SER A 443 -2.00 18.92 33.55
CA SER A 443 -3.03 18.02 34.10
C SER A 443 -2.51 16.98 35.10
N GLN A 444 -1.19 16.97 35.40
CA GLN A 444 -0.67 16.21 36.53
C GLN A 444 -0.66 17.13 37.76
N PRO A 445 -1.49 16.86 38.80
CA PRO A 445 -1.30 17.53 40.08
C PRO A 445 0.07 17.13 40.64
N ASN A 446 0.80 18.11 41.19
CA ASN A 446 2.08 17.91 41.86
C ASN A 446 2.02 16.84 42.95
#